data_AF-A0A9X4HXP5-F1
#
_entry.id   AF-A0A9X4HXP5-F1
#
_cell.length_a   1.000
_cell.length_b   1.000
_cell.length_c   1.000
_cell.angle_alpha   90.00
_cell.angle_beta   90.00
_cell.angle_gamma   90.00
#
_symmetry.space_group_name_H-M   'P 1'
#
loop_
_entity.id
_entity.type
_entity.pdbx_description
1 polymer ?
#
loop_
_entity_poly.entity_id
_entity_poly.type
_entity_poly.pdbx_seq_one_letter_code
_entity_poly.pdbx_strand_id
1 'polypeptide(L)'
;MTIIVCPANSRLTDQDVSILSTVFPRPARTQLIELRRTLSDHRFNFRTYKDGQVTFDMDGLAQRVLAKCPQKTLDRLNQLLEQGLCLQAIASTHLRIPLSGPEGISLTT
;
A
#
# COMPACT_ATOMS: atom_id res chain seq x y z
N MET A 1 -12.10 -0.43 -15.38
CA MET A 1 -12.54 -0.71 -14.00
C MET A 1 -11.92 -2.01 -13.53
N THR A 2 -10.67 -1.92 -13.08
CA THR A 2 -9.97 -3.05 -12.46
C THR A 2 -10.32 -3.06 -10.98
N ILE A 3 -10.96 -4.12 -10.51
CA ILE A 3 -11.31 -4.27 -9.09
C ILE A 3 -10.34 -5.26 -8.47
N ILE A 4 -9.67 -4.84 -7.41
CA ILE A 4 -8.80 -5.72 -6.62
C ILE A 4 -9.53 -6.11 -5.35
N VAL A 5 -9.55 -7.41 -5.06
CA VAL A 5 -10.20 -7.95 -3.87
C VAL A 5 -9.14 -8.46 -2.91
N CYS A 6 -9.19 -8.01 -1.66
CA CYS A 6 -8.29 -8.43 -0.60
C CYS A 6 -9.09 -8.87 0.63
N PRO A 7 -8.62 -9.87 1.39
CA PRO A 7 -9.20 -10.17 2.71
C PRO A 7 -9.08 -8.97 3.65
N ALA A 8 -10.13 -8.67 4.42
CA ALA A 8 -10.15 -7.51 5.33
C ALA A 8 -9.13 -7.60 6.47
N ASN A 9 -8.82 -8.83 6.88
CA ASN A 9 -7.84 -9.18 7.91
C ASN A 9 -6.44 -9.45 7.34
N SER A 10 -6.20 -9.18 6.05
CA SER A 10 -4.89 -9.39 5.43
C SER A 10 -3.82 -8.53 6.12
N ARG A 11 -2.66 -9.14 6.38
CA ARG A 11 -1.50 -8.52 7.01
C ARG A 11 -0.25 -8.87 6.20
N LEU A 12 0.72 -7.97 6.19
CA LEU A 12 2.01 -8.20 5.55
C LEU A 12 2.83 -9.18 6.39
N THR A 13 3.53 -10.07 5.70
CA THR A 13 4.55 -10.96 6.26
C THR A 13 5.94 -10.31 6.16
N ASP A 14 6.96 -10.89 6.80
CA ASP A 14 8.35 -10.44 6.66
C ASP A 14 8.83 -10.46 5.20
N GLN A 15 8.38 -11.44 4.41
CA GLN A 15 8.68 -11.52 2.98
C GLN A 15 8.07 -10.33 2.23
N ASP A 16 6.81 -10.00 2.51
CA ASP A 16 6.15 -8.83 1.90
C ASP A 16 6.84 -7.52 2.29
N VAL A 17 7.34 -7.43 3.52
CA VAL A 17 8.11 -6.27 4.00
C VAL A 17 9.46 -6.14 3.30
N SER A 18 10.11 -7.26 2.95
CA SER A 18 11.32 -7.26 2.12
C SER A 18 11.02 -6.76 0.70
N ILE A 19 9.90 -7.19 0.10
CA ILE A 19 9.45 -6.71 -1.20
C ILE A 19 9.15 -5.21 -1.12
N LEU A 20 8.41 -4.77 -0.10
CA LEU A 20 8.13 -3.36 0.17
C LEU A 20 9.39 -2.51 0.30
N SER A 21 10.40 -3.01 1.02
CA SER A 21 11.68 -2.31 1.17
C SER A 21 12.45 -2.18 -0.14
N THR A 22 12.32 -3.18 -1.02
CA THR A 22 12.95 -3.19 -2.35
C THR A 22 12.24 -2.22 -3.30
N VAL A 23 10.90 -2.25 -3.34
CA VAL A 23 10.09 -1.41 -4.24
C VAL A 23 10.05 0.05 -3.77
N PHE A 24 10.02 0.27 -2.46
CA PHE A 24 10.09 1.58 -1.81
C PHE A 24 11.43 1.75 -1.07
N PRO A 25 12.54 1.95 -1.81
CA PRO A 25 13.84 2.20 -1.19
C PRO A 25 13.81 3.53 -0.43
N ARG A 26 14.86 3.80 0.36
CA ARG A 26 14.96 4.98 1.24
C ARG A 26 14.42 6.31 0.65
N PRO A 27 14.78 6.76 -0.57
CA PRO A 27 14.25 8.01 -1.13
C PRO A 27 12.74 7.99 -1.43
N ALA A 28 12.13 6.81 -1.51
CA ALA A 28 10.71 6.61 -1.79
C ALA A 28 9.87 6.32 -0.53
N ARG A 29 10.47 6.27 0.67
CA ARG A 29 9.73 5.94 1.91
C ARG A 29 8.63 6.95 2.23
N THR A 30 8.85 8.23 1.93
CA THR A 30 7.81 9.26 2.08
C THR A 30 6.61 8.98 1.18
N GLN A 31 6.84 8.48 -0.04
CA GLN A 31 5.77 8.10 -0.97
C GLN A 31 5.01 6.87 -0.45
N LEU A 32 5.70 5.91 0.16
CA LEU A 32 5.04 4.78 0.83
C LEU A 32 4.14 5.26 1.97
N ILE A 33 4.60 6.19 2.79
CA ILE A 33 3.78 6.74 3.89
C ILE A 33 2.51 7.41 3.35
N GLU A 34 2.62 8.25 2.32
CA GLU A 34 1.47 8.90 1.70
C GLU A 34 0.53 7.91 0.99
N LEU A 35 1.08 6.88 0.33
CA LEU A 35 0.30 5.79 -0.24
C LEU A 35 -0.50 5.06 0.85
N ARG A 36 0.14 4.70 1.95
CA ARG A 36 -0.53 4.03 3.08
C ARG A 36 -1.62 4.90 3.71
N ARG A 37 -1.35 6.20 3.86
CA ARG A 37 -2.36 7.19 4.30
C ARG A 37 -3.54 7.22 3.34
N THR A 38 -3.28 7.22 2.04
CA THR A 38 -4.32 7.21 1.02
C THR A 38 -5.16 5.93 1.09
N LEU A 39 -4.52 4.76 1.14
CA LEU A 39 -5.21 3.47 1.23
C LEU A 39 -6.04 3.30 2.51
N SER A 40 -5.65 3.98 3.59
CA SER A 40 -6.33 3.96 4.88
C SER A 40 -7.36 5.08 5.02
N ASP A 41 -7.51 5.96 4.02
CA ASP A 41 -8.40 7.12 4.11
C ASP A 41 -9.85 6.69 3.86
N HIS A 42 -10.64 6.68 4.93
CA HIS A 42 -12.06 6.29 4.92
C HIS A 42 -12.96 7.32 4.21
N ARG A 43 -12.45 8.50 3.85
CA ARG A 43 -13.24 9.55 3.19
C ARG A 43 -13.47 9.29 1.70
N PHE A 44 -12.80 8.29 1.13
CA PHE A 44 -12.87 8.00 -0.30
C PHE A 44 -13.58 6.69 -0.60
N ASN A 45 -14.44 6.71 -1.62
CA ASN A 45 -15.33 5.60 -1.99
C ASN A 45 -14.66 4.55 -2.89
N PHE A 46 -13.34 4.63 -3.13
CA PHE A 46 -12.64 3.60 -3.91
C PHE A 46 -12.53 2.26 -3.16
N ARG A 47 -12.87 2.21 -1.87
CA ARG A 47 -12.77 1.02 -1.03
C ARG A 47 -14.13 0.64 -0.46
N THR A 48 -14.55 -0.60 -0.65
CA THR A 48 -15.81 -1.13 -0.09
C THR A 48 -15.54 -2.39 0.72
N TYR A 49 -16.12 -2.47 1.91
CA TYR A 49 -16.05 -3.65 2.78
C TYR A 49 -17.32 -4.48 2.63
N LYS A 50 -17.18 -5.76 2.30
CA LYS A 50 -18.31 -6.68 2.20
C LYS A 50 -17.85 -8.12 2.43
N ASP A 51 -18.62 -8.90 3.18
CA ASP A 51 -18.39 -10.34 3.36
C ASP A 51 -16.96 -10.72 3.81
N GLY A 52 -16.37 -9.93 4.73
CA GLY A 52 -15.00 -10.15 5.21
C GLY A 52 -13.89 -9.79 4.21
N GLN A 53 -14.26 -9.19 3.07
CA GLN A 53 -13.36 -8.78 2.00
C GLN A 53 -13.43 -7.27 1.79
N VAL A 54 -12.40 -6.76 1.12
CA VAL A 54 -12.22 -5.36 0.77
C VAL A 54 -11.99 -5.29 -0.72
N THR A 55 -12.86 -4.58 -1.42
CA THR A 55 -12.73 -4.33 -2.85
C THR A 55 -12.19 -2.93 -3.07
N PHE A 56 -11.16 -2.83 -3.91
CA PHE A 56 -10.55 -1.57 -4.32
C PHE A 56 -10.84 -1.30 -5.79
N ASP A 57 -11.45 -0.15 -6.08
CA ASP A 57 -11.52 0.43 -7.42
C ASP A 57 -10.17 1.07 -7.77
N MET A 58 -9.44 0.42 -8.67
CA MET A 58 -8.10 0.87 -9.07
C MET A 58 -8.13 2.18 -9.84
N ASP A 59 -9.18 2.46 -10.60
CA ASP A 59 -9.30 3.72 -11.36
C ASP A 59 -9.42 4.90 -10.37
N GLY A 60 -10.32 4.78 -9.39
CA GLY A 60 -10.48 5.77 -8.32
C GLY A 60 -9.24 5.90 -7.42
N LEU A 61 -8.60 4.77 -7.07
CA LEU A 61 -7.37 4.78 -6.29
C LEU A 61 -6.21 5.44 -7.05
N ALA A 62 -6.04 5.14 -8.34
CA ALA A 62 -4.98 5.72 -9.17
C ALA A 62 -5.12 7.23 -9.28
N GLN A 63 -6.33 7.74 -9.55
CA GLN A 63 -6.60 9.18 -9.55
C GLN A 63 -6.22 9.83 -8.22
N ARG A 64 -6.55 9.17 -7.10
CA ARG A 64 -6.25 9.70 -5.77
C ARG A 64 -4.76 9.70 -5.45
N VAL A 65 -4.05 8.64 -5.81
CA VAL A 65 -2.60 8.54 -5.66
C VAL A 65 -1.92 9.62 -6.50
N LEU A 66 -2.29 9.78 -7.77
CA LEU A 66 -1.72 10.79 -8.66
C LEU A 66 -2.01 12.23 -8.21
N ALA A 67 -3.10 12.46 -7.47
CA ALA A 67 -3.38 13.77 -6.89
C ALA A 67 -2.42 14.17 -5.75
N LYS A 68 -1.70 13.22 -5.14
CA LYS A 68 -0.80 13.46 -3.98
C LYS A 68 0.64 13.04 -4.19
N CYS A 69 0.86 12.07 -5.07
CA CYS A 69 2.12 11.41 -5.28
C CYS A 69 2.48 11.46 -6.77
N PRO A 70 3.78 11.46 -7.12
CA PRO A 70 4.20 11.38 -8.51
C PRO A 70 3.78 10.05 -9.13
N GLN A 71 3.65 10.02 -10.46
CA GLN A 71 3.28 8.83 -11.24
C GLN A 71 4.11 7.58 -10.87
N LYS A 72 5.40 7.78 -10.58
CA LYS A 72 6.32 6.71 -10.12
C LYS A 72 5.85 5.97 -8.85
N THR A 73 4.96 6.57 -8.05
CA THR A 73 4.35 5.92 -6.89
C THR A 73 3.27 4.94 -7.30
N LEU A 74 2.51 5.27 -8.35
CA LEU A 74 1.52 4.38 -8.95
C LEU A 74 2.20 3.20 -9.65
N ASP A 75 3.31 3.44 -10.37
CA ASP A 75 4.11 2.36 -10.98
C ASP A 75 4.60 1.36 -9.91
N ARG A 76 5.11 1.86 -8.78
CA ARG A 76 5.52 1.03 -7.64
C ARG A 76 4.35 0.29 -6.99
N LEU A 77 3.17 0.92 -6.90
CA LEU A 77 1.97 0.28 -6.39
C LEU A 77 1.58 -0.91 -7.28
N ASN A 78 1.58 -0.71 -8.60
CA ASN A 78 1.31 -1.77 -9.57
C ASN A 78 2.34 -2.89 -9.44
N GLN A 79 3.62 -2.56 -9.26
CA GLN A 79 4.65 -3.57 -9.01
C GLN A 79 4.38 -4.40 -7.74
N LEU A 80 3.92 -3.80 -6.64
CA LEU A 80 3.54 -4.55 -5.44
C LEU A 80 2.36 -5.50 -5.70
N LEU A 81 1.39 -5.08 -6.49
CA LEU A 81 0.23 -5.90 -6.87
C LEU A 81 0.64 -7.09 -7.75
N GLU A 82 1.55 -6.88 -8.70
CA GLU A 82 2.11 -7.95 -9.53
C GLU A 82 2.90 -8.97 -8.70
N GLN A 83 3.51 -8.53 -7.59
CA GLN A 83 4.17 -9.40 -6.61
C GLN A 83 3.18 -10.09 -5.65
N GLY A 84 1.87 -9.86 -5.81
CA GLY A 84 0.81 -10.50 -5.03
C GLY A 84 0.48 -9.81 -3.69
N LEU A 85 1.04 -8.63 -3.41
CA LEU A 85 0.75 -7.94 -2.16
C LEU A 85 -0.67 -7.38 -2.15
N CYS A 86 -1.40 -7.64 -1.06
CA CYS A 86 -2.73 -7.10 -0.86
C CYS A 86 -2.69 -5.63 -0.45
N LEU A 87 -3.49 -4.78 -1.12
CA LEU A 87 -3.64 -3.36 -0.77
C LEU A 87 -4.12 -3.16 0.66
N GLN A 88 -5.06 -4.01 1.11
CA GLN A 88 -5.54 -3.98 2.48
C GLN A 88 -4.41 -4.29 3.47
N ALA A 89 -3.50 -5.22 3.17
CA ALA A 89 -2.36 -5.52 4.03
C ALA A 89 -1.40 -4.33 4.14
N ILE A 90 -1.12 -3.65 3.02
CA ILE A 90 -0.28 -2.45 2.99
C ILE A 90 -0.90 -1.31 3.84
N ALA A 91 -2.22 -1.18 3.80
CA ALA A 91 -2.95 -0.19 4.60
C ALA A 91 -2.94 -0.54 6.10
N SER A 92 -3.32 -1.78 6.44
CA SER A 92 -3.66 -2.21 7.81
C SER A 92 -2.45 -2.60 8.66
N THR A 93 -1.35 -3.04 8.05
CA THR A 93 -0.24 -3.62 8.82
C THR A 93 0.57 -2.55 9.53
N HIS A 94 0.84 -2.73 10.82
CA HIS A 94 1.71 -1.82 11.55
C HIS A 94 3.16 -2.03 11.09
N LEU A 95 3.74 -0.97 10.50
CA LEU A 95 5.10 -0.98 9.96
C LEU A 95 5.91 0.14 10.59
N ARG A 96 7.17 -0.16 10.94
CA ARG A 96 8.21 0.82 11.18
C ARG A 96 8.83 1.18 9.84
N ILE A 97 8.70 2.46 9.44
CA ILE A 97 9.27 3.01 8.21
C ILE A 97 10.31 4.06 8.62
N PRO A 98 11.59 3.67 8.81
CA PRO A 98 12.63 4.62 9.20
C PRO A 98 12.89 5.61 8.06
N LEU A 99 12.79 6.92 8.33
CA LEU A 99 13.07 7.96 7.32
C LEU A 99 14.59 8.23 7.18
N SER A 100 15.34 7.91 8.23
CA SER A 100 16.79 8.11 8.32
C SER A 100 17.46 6.83 8.82
N GLY A 101 18.76 6.68 8.53
CA GLY A 101 19.55 5.51 8.91
C GLY A 101 19.55 4.38 7.85
N PRO A 102 20.36 3.34 8.08
CA PRO A 102 20.48 2.18 7.17
C PRO A 102 19.35 1.15 7.37
N GLU A 103 18.54 1.30 8.41
CA GLU A 103 17.47 0.37 8.76
C GLU A 103 16.44 0.23 7.61
N GLY A 104 15.96 -1.00 7.38
CA GLY A 104 14.91 -1.34 6.42
C GLY A 104 13.50 -1.05 6.95
N ILE A 105 12.47 -1.30 6.14
CA ILE A 105 11.10 -1.34 6.65
C ILE A 105 10.98 -2.61 7.50
N SER A 106 10.22 -2.57 8.59
CA SER A 106 10.04 -3.71 9.49
C SER A 106 8.61 -3.76 10.01
N LEU A 107 8.12 -4.96 10.33
CA LEU A 107 6.87 -5.12 11.06
C LEU A 107 7.03 -4.56 12.47
N THR A 108 5.99 -3.91 12.99
CA THR A 108 5.89 -3.60 14.43
C THR A 108 4.83 -4.52 15.02
N THR A 109 5.28 -5.43 15.90
CA THR A 109 4.43 -6.25 16.77
C THR A 109 3.55 -5.40 17.67
#